data_AF-A0A3D1XRZ9-F1
#
_entry.id   AF-A0A3D1XRZ9-F1
#
_cell.length_a   1.000
_cell.length_b   1.000
_cell.length_c   1.000
_cell.angle_alpha   90.00
_cell.angle_beta   90.00
_cell.angle_gamma   90.00
#
_symmetry.space_group_name_H-M   'P 1'
#
loop_
_entity.id
_entity.type
_entity.pdbx_description
1 polymer ?
#
loop_
_entity_poly.entity_id
_entity_poly.type
_entity_poly.pdbx_seq_one_letter_code
_entity_poly.pdbx_strand_id
1 'polypeptide(L)' 'MMKDKNHIEMEDISTFPLERSLNHKDWEDVPYLELKEQELEDLAEEKLKCFLRVVRSGSPFKLGRYFYRIKDSN' A
#
# COMPACT_ATOMS: atom_id res chain seq x y z
N MET A 1 13.19 -0.43 -10.97
CA MET A 1 11.86 -0.98 -11.31
C MET A 1 11.78 -2.39 -10.76
N MET A 2 10.87 -2.62 -9.82
CA MET A 2 10.72 -3.90 -9.12
C MET A 2 9.79 -4.77 -9.97
N LYS A 3 10.32 -5.81 -10.61
CA LYS A 3 9.56 -6.68 -11.52
C LYS A 3 9.15 -7.94 -10.78
N ASP A 4 7.89 -8.32 -10.88
CA ASP A 4 7.43 -9.64 -10.42
C ASP A 4 7.97 -10.77 -11.32
N LYS A 5 7.97 -12.02 -10.82
CA LYS A 5 8.39 -13.21 -11.57
C LYS A 5 7.59 -13.44 -12.85
N ASN A 6 6.40 -12.81 -12.97
CA ASN A 6 5.56 -12.85 -14.15
C ASN A 6 5.82 -11.69 -15.13
N HIS A 7 6.92 -10.92 -15.00
CA HIS A 7 7.22 -9.72 -15.80
C HIS A 7 6.14 -8.63 -15.77
N ILE A 8 5.20 -8.70 -14.83
CA ILE A 8 4.25 -7.61 -14.59
C ILE A 8 5.02 -6.49 -13.91
N GLU A 9 5.06 -5.32 -14.55
CA GLU A 9 5.54 -4.10 -13.91
C GLU A 9 4.63 -3.84 -12.69
N MET A 10 5.19 -3.94 -11.49
CA MET A 10 4.48 -3.49 -10.30
C MET A 10 4.34 -1.98 -10.44
N GLU A 11 3.14 -1.54 -10.83
CA GLU A 11 2.81 -0.12 -10.95
C GLU A 11 3.09 0.58 -9.62
N ASP A 12 3.75 1.73 -9.72
CA ASP A 12 4.24 2.47 -8.58
C ASP A 12 3.11 3.20 -7.87
N ILE A 13 2.71 2.69 -6.70
CA ILE A 13 1.69 3.34 -5.87
C ILE A 13 2.19 4.65 -5.23
N SER A 14 3.49 4.98 -5.32
CA SER A 14 4.07 6.19 -4.73
C SER A 14 3.47 7.49 -5.29
N THR A 15 2.89 7.40 -6.49
CA THR A 15 2.26 8.52 -7.20
C THR A 15 0.84 8.81 -6.70
N PHE A 16 0.26 7.90 -5.92
CA PHE A 16 -1.10 8.04 -5.41
C PHE A 16 -1.09 8.55 -3.96
N PRO A 17 -2.04 9.42 -3.58
CA PRO A 17 -2.24 9.75 -2.18
C PRO A 17 -2.65 8.48 -1.42
N LEU A 18 -1.99 8.22 -0.29
CA LEU A 18 -2.27 7.07 0.56
C LEU A 18 -2.86 7.53 1.88
N GLU A 19 -3.71 6.69 2.43
CA GLU A 19 -4.29 6.90 3.75
C GLU A 19 -4.25 5.63 4.58
N ARG A 20 -4.16 5.82 5.89
CA ARG A 20 -4.19 4.76 6.88
C ARG A 20 -5.34 4.91 7.87
N SER A 21 -5.83 3.79 8.39
CA SER A 21 -6.89 3.77 9.39
C SER A 21 -6.68 2.65 10.40
N LEU A 22 -7.09 2.85 11.66
CA LEU A 22 -7.13 1.79 12.68
C LEU A 22 -8.44 1.00 12.67
N ASN A 23 -9.52 1.60 12.17
CA ASN A 23 -10.89 1.14 12.40
C ASN A 23 -11.78 1.18 11.13
N HIS A 24 -11.20 1.46 9.96
CA HIS A 24 -11.88 1.68 8.67
C HIS A 24 -12.86 2.87 8.63
N LYS A 25 -12.93 3.69 9.67
CA LYS A 25 -13.84 4.84 9.76
C LYS A 25 -13.08 6.16 9.63
N ASP A 26 -11.98 6.27 10.37
CA ASP A 26 -11.14 7.46 10.42
C ASP A 26 -9.89 7.20 9.60
N TRP A 27 -9.78 7.88 8.47
CA TRP A 27 -8.65 7.77 7.54
C TRP A 27 -7.77 9.01 7.65
N GLU A 28 -6.47 8.78 7.80
CA GLU A 28 -5.45 9.82 7.92
C GLU A 28 -4.49 9.70 6.74
N ASP A 29 -4.15 10.83 6.11
CA ASP A 29 -3.15 10.88 5.05
C ASP A 29 -1.80 10.35 5.58
N VAL A 30 -1.16 9.46 4.81
CA VAL A 30 0.16 8.90 5.12
C VAL A 30 1.09 9.05 3.92
N PRO A 31 2.30 9.61 4.08
CA PRO A 31 3.28 9.65 3.01
C PRO A 31 3.72 8.23 2.62
N TYR A 32 3.84 7.96 1.32
CA TYR A 32 4.36 6.67 0.84
C TYR A 32 5.73 6.33 1.43
N LEU A 33 6.61 7.33 1.60
CA LEU A 33 7.93 7.13 2.19
C LEU A 33 7.85 6.59 3.63
N GLU A 34 6.97 7.16 4.45
CA GLU A 34 6.76 6.71 5.84
C GLU A 34 6.24 5.27 5.87
N LEU A 35 5.22 4.96 5.05
CA LEU A 35 4.71 3.59 4.91
C LEU A 35 5.81 2.62 4.46
N LYS A 36 6.65 3.05 3.51
CA LYS A 36 7.70 2.21 2.94
C LYS A 36 8.74 1.84 3.99
N GLU A 37 9.25 2.83 4.71
CA GLU A 37 10.28 2.63 5.75
C GLU A 37 9.73 1.87 6.97
N GLN A 38 8.46 2.04 7.32
CA GLN A 38 7.87 1.40 8.51
C GLN A 38 7.35 -0.01 8.27
N GLU A 39 6.73 -0.28 7.11
CA GLU A 39 5.95 -1.50 6.89
C GLU A 39 6.36 -2.27 5.62
N LEU A 40 6.84 -1.61 4.57
CA LEU A 40 7.14 -2.28 3.29
C LEU A 40 8.56 -2.82 3.20
N GLU A 41 9.54 -2.17 3.85
CA GLU A 41 10.95 -2.57 3.79
C GLU A 41 11.19 -3.95 4.44
N ASP A 42 10.51 -4.22 5.56
CA ASP A 42 10.56 -5.51 6.28
C ASP A 42 9.56 -6.55 5.75
N LEU A 43 8.79 -6.21 4.71
CA LEU A 43 7.72 -7.07 4.22
C LEU A 43 8.26 -8.14 3.27
N ALA A 44 7.88 -9.40 3.49
CA ALA A 44 8.18 -10.47 2.54
C ALA A 44 7.64 -10.14 1.14
N GLU A 45 8.44 -10.41 0.10
CA GLU A 45 8.16 -10.04 -1.29
C GLU A 45 6.75 -10.45 -1.78
N GLU A 46 6.31 -11.66 -1.43
CA GLU A 46 4.96 -12.16 -1.76
C GLU A 46 3.84 -11.34 -1.12
N LYS A 47 4.06 -10.88 0.12
CA LYS A 47 3.11 -10.04 0.85
C LYS A 47 3.11 -8.61 0.33
N LEU A 48 4.27 -8.09 -0.07
CA LEU A 48 4.40 -6.80 -0.75
C LEU A 48 3.63 -6.77 -2.08
N LYS A 49 3.76 -7.82 -2.89
CA LYS A 49 2.98 -7.96 -4.14
C LYS A 49 1.49 -7.98 -3.88
N CYS A 50 1.05 -8.74 -2.87
CA CYS A 50 -0.35 -8.80 -2.49
C CYS A 50 -0.87 -7.43 -2.03
N PHE A 51 -0.10 -6.75 -1.18
CA PHE A 51 -0.37 -5.40 -0.72
C PHE A 51 -0.58 -4.43 -1.89
N LEU A 52 0.41 -4.33 -2.79
CA LEU A 52 0.37 -3.43 -3.94
C LEU A 52 -0.86 -3.72 -4.82
N ARG A 53 -1.17 -5.00 -5.06
CA ARG A 53 -2.32 -5.40 -5.87
C ARG A 53 -3.66 -4.99 -5.26
N VAL A 54 -3.81 -5.13 -3.95
CA VAL A 54 -5.06 -4.80 -3.22
C VAL A 54 -5.23 -3.29 -3.08
N VAL A 55 -4.17 -2.59 -2.65
CA VAL A 55 -4.22 -1.14 -2.45
C VAL A 55 -4.47 -0.40 -3.76
N ARG A 56 -3.91 -0.89 -4.88
CA ARG A 56 -4.19 -0.37 -6.22
C ARG A 56 -5.65 -0.50 -6.63
N SER A 57 -6.37 -1.52 -6.15
CA SER A 57 -7.80 -1.65 -6.47
C SER A 57 -8.68 -0.71 -5.63
N GLY A 58 -8.09 0.21 -4.85
CA GLY A 58 -8.79 1.05 -3.87
C GLY A 58 -9.20 0.32 -2.60
N SER A 59 -8.89 -0.98 -2.50
CA SER A 59 -9.29 -1.80 -1.36
C SER A 59 -8.29 -1.65 -0.21
N PRO A 60 -8.77 -1.59 1.04
CA PRO A 60 -7.90 -1.50 2.19
C PRO A 60 -7.16 -2.81 2.46
N PHE A 61 -5.87 -2.71 2.77
CA PHE A 61 -5.02 -3.83 3.15
C PHE A 61 -4.42 -3.62 4.54
N LYS A 62 -4.45 -4.65 5.39
CA LYS A 62 -3.92 -4.57 6.75
C LYS A 62 -2.42 -4.85 6.80
N LEU A 63 -1.63 -3.88 7.29
CA LEU A 63 -0.22 -4.08 7.68
C LEU A 63 -0.03 -3.62 9.12
N GLY A 64 0.63 -4.46 9.92
CA GLY A 64 0.76 -4.24 11.36
C GLY A 64 -0.58 -3.94 12.04
N ARG A 65 -0.68 -2.76 12.66
CA ARG A 65 -1.88 -2.28 13.35
C ARG A 65 -2.84 -1.48 12.47
N TYR A 66 -2.41 -1.05 11.29
CA TYR A 66 -3.17 -0.15 10.42
C TYR A 66 -3.70 -0.87 9.18
N PHE A 67 -4.77 -0.31 8.62
CA PHE A 67 -5.23 -0.56 7.27
C PHE A 67 -4.72 0.56 6.38
N TYR A 68 -4.33 0.23 5.16
CA TYR A 68 -3.79 1.17 4.18
C TYR A 68 -4.58 1.05 2.87
N ARG A 69 -4.85 2.17 2.21
CA ARG A 69 -5.42 2.21 0.85
C ARG A 69 -4.98 3.46 0.11
N ILE A 70 -5.22 3.49 -1.20
CA ILE A 70 -5.19 4.72 -1.97
C ILE A 70 -6.39 5.56 -1.56
N LYS A 71 -6.14 6.84 -1.29
CA LYS A 71 -7.18 7.83 -1.02
C LYS A 71 -8.05 7.97 -2.26
N ASP A 72 -9.35 7.77 -2.06
CA ASP A 72 -10.33 7.91 -3.12
C ASP A 72 -10.34 9.37 -3.59
N SER A 73 -9.94 9.60 -4.85
CA SER A 73 -9.98 10.92 -5.47
C SER A 73 -11.40 11.15 -6.01
N ASN A 74 -12.32 11.49 -5.10
CA ASN A 74 -13.69 11.86 -5.45
C ASN A 74 -13.78 13.39 -5.67
#